data_AF-A0A815ATA3-F1
#
_entry.id   AF-A0A815ATA3-F1
#
_cell.length_a   1.000
_cell.length_b   1.000
_cell.length_c   1.000
_cell.angle_alpha   90.00
_cell.angle_beta   90.00
_cell.angle_gamma   90.00
#
_symmetry.space_group_name_H-M   'P 1'
#
loop_
_entity.id
_entity.type
_entity.pdbx_description
1 polymer ?
#
loop_
_entity_poly.entity_id
_entity_poly.type
_entity_poly.pdbx_seq_one_letter_code
_entity_poly.pdbx_strand_id
1 'polypeptide(L)'
;MIRNVEKFHVYNVLPLLLDFDNLNAVQRCTIYFLIRSIAQSDKSLLKQLESADKSVPGIISPKDHINMFGMRYHDILIDNLNNLCSFKINDRSLVSHCDGEFCIVINDLEEEKDGRFNGNSIRVQKFSSSLSKQNKLIYEEVFATMPTDHARKFIQITVYNNIAKMKDADPIRVYYQI
;
A
#
# COMPACT_ATOMS: atom_id res chain seq x y z
N MET A 1 -10.60 4.43 -14.88
CA MET A 1 -12.00 4.29 -15.36
C MET A 1 -12.34 2.81 -15.26
N ILE A 2 -13.20 2.44 -14.31
CA ILE A 2 -13.56 1.05 -14.00
C ILE A 2 -14.55 0.63 -15.09
N ARG A 3 -14.09 -0.21 -16.02
CA ARG A 3 -14.86 -0.57 -17.22
C ARG A 3 -15.57 -1.92 -17.10
N ASN A 4 -15.16 -2.75 -16.15
CA ASN A 4 -15.72 -4.07 -15.88
C ASN A 4 -16.19 -4.15 -14.42
N VAL A 5 -17.22 -4.96 -14.14
CA VAL A 5 -17.76 -5.22 -12.79
C VAL A 5 -16.88 -6.22 -12.01
N GLU A 6 -15.58 -6.19 -12.25
CA GLU A 6 -14.63 -7.04 -11.56
C GLU A 6 -14.27 -6.42 -10.20
N LYS A 7 -14.20 -7.26 -9.16
CA LYS A 7 -13.71 -6.82 -7.86
C LYS A 7 -12.21 -6.57 -7.95
N PHE A 8 -11.81 -5.31 -7.82
CA PHE A 8 -10.42 -4.90 -7.75
C PHE A 8 -10.22 -3.99 -6.53
N HIS A 9 -9.01 -4.06 -5.95
CA HIS A 9 -8.60 -3.23 -4.83
C HIS A 9 -7.22 -2.65 -5.11
N VAL A 10 -7.04 -1.38 -4.76
CA VAL A 10 -5.77 -0.66 -4.83
C VAL A 10 -5.39 -0.23 -3.42
N TYR A 11 -4.21 -0.67 -2.98
CA TYR A 11 -3.63 -0.32 -1.68
C TYR A 11 -2.49 0.67 -1.93
N ASN A 12 -2.71 1.93 -1.56
CA ASN A 12 -1.65 2.94 -1.59
C ASN A 12 -1.08 3.09 -0.19
N VAL A 13 0.22 2.93 -0.06
CA VAL A 13 0.90 3.15 1.22
C VAL A 13 1.93 4.25 1.05
N LEU A 14 1.81 5.26 1.91
CA LEU A 14 2.57 6.49 1.84
C LEU A 14 3.26 6.73 3.18
N PRO A 15 4.43 7.38 3.22
CA PRO A 15 4.99 7.84 4.48
C PRO A 15 4.03 8.86 5.13
N LEU A 16 3.79 8.73 6.44
CA LEU A 16 2.92 9.65 7.19
C LEU A 16 3.45 11.08 7.19
N LEU A 17 4.78 11.21 7.21
CA LEU A 17 5.50 12.45 7.08
C LEU A 17 6.68 12.21 6.14
N LEU A 18 6.94 13.19 5.28
CA LEU A 18 8.10 13.15 4.41
C LEU A 18 9.34 13.43 5.24
N ASP A 19 10.43 12.71 4.95
CA ASP A 19 11.70 12.83 5.65
C ASP A 19 12.38 14.18 5.34
N PHE A 20 12.00 15.22 6.09
CA PHE A 20 12.79 16.45 6.19
C PHE A 20 12.83 16.92 7.64
N ASP A 21 13.95 17.52 8.01
CA ASP A 21 14.27 17.90 9.38
C ASP A 21 13.25 18.83 10.05
N ASN A 22 12.49 19.62 9.26
CA ASN A 22 11.47 20.57 9.75
C ASN A 22 10.42 20.91 8.68
N LEU A 23 9.25 21.41 9.12
CA LEU A 23 8.18 21.93 8.25
C LEU A 23 8.61 23.19 7.48
N ASN A 24 9.32 22.96 6.39
CA ASN A 24 9.85 23.98 5.49
C ASN A 24 8.97 24.11 4.23
N ALA A 25 9.31 25.09 3.39
CA ALA A 25 8.59 25.33 2.13
C ALA A 25 8.57 24.09 1.22
N VAL A 26 9.66 23.29 1.22
CA VAL A 26 9.78 22.08 0.40
C VAL A 26 8.78 21.02 0.85
N GLN A 27 8.73 20.71 2.15
CA GLN A 27 7.73 19.78 2.72
C GLN A 27 6.30 20.21 2.37
N ARG A 28 5.99 21.51 2.53
CA ARG A 28 4.66 22.05 2.20
C ARG A 28 4.33 21.90 0.73
N CYS A 29 5.28 22.17 -0.17
CA CYS A 29 5.10 21.98 -1.60
C CYS A 29 4.88 20.50 -1.95
N THR A 30 5.66 19.58 -1.36
CA THR A 30 5.48 18.14 -1.63
C THR A 30 4.13 17.63 -1.11
N ILE A 31 3.73 18.03 0.10
CA ILE A 31 2.40 17.71 0.65
C ILE A 31 1.30 18.29 -0.24
N TYR A 32 1.47 19.52 -0.74
CA TYR A 32 0.52 20.14 -1.66
C TYR A 32 0.32 19.29 -2.92
N PHE A 33 1.39 18.85 -3.59
CA PHE A 33 1.28 18.01 -4.78
C PHE A 33 0.69 16.63 -4.47
N LEU A 34 1.05 16.03 -3.34
CA LEU A 34 0.48 14.75 -2.90
C LEU A 34 -1.05 14.86 -2.74
N ILE A 35 -1.50 15.84 -1.95
CA ILE A 35 -2.94 16.03 -1.70
C ILE A 35 -3.67 16.48 -2.97
N ARG A 36 -3.03 17.28 -3.84
CA ARG A 36 -3.58 17.69 -5.14
C ARG A 36 -3.85 16.49 -6.05
N SER A 37 -2.93 15.53 -6.11
CA SER A 37 -3.08 14.29 -6.89
C SER A 37 -4.14 13.36 -6.30
N ILE A 38 -4.26 13.30 -4.97
CA ILE A 38 -5.18 12.41 -4.27
C ILE A 38 -6.62 12.95 -4.26
N ALA A 39 -6.83 14.18 -3.81
CA ALA A 39 -8.17 14.69 -3.47
C ALA A 39 -8.50 16.12 -3.94
N GLN A 40 -7.52 17.02 -4.02
CA GLN A 40 -7.84 18.45 -4.11
C GLN A 40 -8.01 19.00 -5.54
N SER A 41 -7.46 18.33 -6.55
CA SER A 41 -7.67 18.74 -7.96
C SER A 41 -8.96 18.17 -8.55
N ASP A 42 -9.52 18.82 -9.56
CA ASP A 42 -10.61 18.28 -10.39
C ASP A 42 -10.20 17.03 -11.17
N LYS A 43 -8.89 16.88 -11.40
CA LYS A 43 -8.28 15.67 -11.93
C LYS A 43 -7.69 14.78 -10.85
N SER A 44 -8.02 15.01 -9.58
CA SER A 44 -7.53 14.14 -8.50
C SER A 44 -8.17 12.76 -8.58
N LEU A 45 -7.48 11.77 -8.03
CA LEU A 45 -7.90 10.38 -8.04
C LEU A 45 -9.30 10.20 -7.42
N LEU A 46 -9.54 10.77 -6.25
CA LEU A 46 -10.83 10.65 -5.56
C LEU A 46 -11.95 11.33 -6.34
N LYS A 47 -11.77 12.57 -6.83
CA LYS A 47 -12.81 13.24 -7.62
C LYS A 47 -13.11 12.53 -8.95
N GLN A 48 -12.08 11.96 -9.59
CA GLN A 48 -12.27 11.15 -10.79
C GLN A 48 -13.02 9.85 -10.50
N LEU A 49 -12.74 9.20 -9.36
CA LEU A 49 -13.48 8.01 -8.95
C LEU A 49 -14.93 8.35 -8.57
N GLU A 50 -15.16 9.39 -7.77
CA GLU A 50 -16.51 9.85 -7.39
C GLU A 50 -17.37 10.26 -8.59
N SER A 51 -16.77 10.84 -9.63
CA SER A 51 -17.47 11.20 -10.87
C SER A 51 -17.74 10.00 -11.77
N ALA A 52 -16.84 9.00 -11.79
CA ALA A 52 -17.03 7.75 -12.53
C ALA A 52 -17.99 6.78 -11.82
N ASP A 53 -18.06 6.81 -10.49
CA ASP A 53 -18.93 5.98 -9.65
C ASP A 53 -20.41 6.17 -10.03
N LYS A 54 -20.81 7.40 -10.34
CA LYS A 54 -22.19 7.72 -10.73
C LYS A 54 -22.62 7.18 -12.10
N SER A 55 -21.69 6.75 -12.95
CA SER A 55 -21.98 6.30 -14.32
C SER A 55 -21.86 4.79 -14.54
N VAL A 56 -21.43 4.02 -13.52
CA VAL A 56 -21.22 2.56 -13.63
C VAL A 56 -22.05 1.81 -12.59
N PRO A 57 -22.97 0.90 -12.98
CA PRO A 57 -23.75 0.11 -12.04
C PRO A 57 -22.86 -0.81 -11.20
N GLY A 58 -22.95 -0.72 -9.86
CA GLY A 58 -22.30 -1.64 -8.93
C GLY A 58 -21.10 -1.09 -8.17
N ILE A 59 -20.70 0.16 -8.42
CA ILE A 59 -19.80 0.91 -7.56
C ILE A 59 -20.68 1.70 -6.58
N ILE A 60 -20.43 1.56 -5.28
CA ILE A 60 -21.24 2.17 -4.21
C ILE A 60 -20.44 3.29 -3.54
N SER A 61 -19.11 3.14 -3.49
CA SER A 61 -18.18 4.16 -3.02
C SER A 61 -16.77 3.92 -3.58
N PRO A 62 -15.97 4.96 -3.87
CA PRO A 62 -14.55 4.81 -4.20
C PRO A 62 -13.78 4.07 -3.10
N LYS A 63 -14.21 4.19 -1.84
CA LYS A 63 -13.58 3.56 -0.68
C LYS A 63 -13.59 2.03 -0.74
N ASP A 64 -14.50 1.44 -1.49
CA ASP A 64 -14.56 -0.02 -1.67
C ASP A 64 -13.41 -0.52 -2.58
N HIS A 65 -12.80 0.38 -3.36
CA HIS A 65 -11.81 0.07 -4.37
C HIS A 65 -10.43 0.63 -4.08
N ILE A 66 -10.34 1.78 -3.43
CA ILE A 66 -9.07 2.42 -3.09
C ILE A 66 -8.94 2.67 -1.60
N ASN A 67 -7.82 2.20 -1.05
CA ASN A 67 -7.46 2.43 0.34
C ASN A 67 -6.10 3.12 0.42
N MET A 68 -5.97 4.03 1.38
CA MET A 68 -4.75 4.80 1.63
C MET A 68 -4.29 4.54 3.06
N PHE A 69 -3.04 4.11 3.21
CA PHE A 69 -2.41 3.83 4.49
C PHE A 69 -1.17 4.68 4.66
N GLY A 70 -0.88 5.01 5.91
CA GLY A 70 0.32 5.72 6.31
C GLY A 70 1.32 4.80 6.99
N MET A 71 2.59 4.86 6.60
CA MET A 71 3.70 4.20 7.30
C MET A 71 4.62 5.21 7.99
N ARG A 72 5.21 4.80 9.12
CA ARG A 72 6.16 5.65 9.87
C ARG A 72 7.59 5.57 9.36
N TYR A 73 7.96 4.50 8.65
CA TYR A 73 9.30 4.27 8.13
C TYR A 73 9.26 4.01 6.62
N HIS A 74 10.40 4.27 5.97
CA HIS A 74 10.57 4.24 4.51
C HIS A 74 10.75 2.82 3.93
N ASP A 75 10.39 1.78 4.67
CA ASP A 75 10.73 0.42 4.29
C ASP A 75 9.77 -0.11 3.22
N ILE A 76 10.38 -0.27 2.05
CA ILE A 76 10.04 -1.11 0.90
C ILE A 76 8.75 -1.92 1.07
N LEU A 77 7.65 -1.36 0.57
CA LEU A 77 6.52 -2.18 0.13
C LEU A 77 6.77 -2.57 -1.32
N ILE A 78 7.27 -3.79 -1.51
CA ILE A 78 7.25 -4.41 -2.83
C ILE A 78 5.83 -4.89 -3.07
N ASP A 79 5.15 -4.17 -3.95
CA ASP A 79 3.89 -4.59 -4.53
C ASP A 79 4.09 -5.88 -5.35
N ASN A 80 3.00 -6.61 -5.61
CA ASN A 80 2.95 -7.77 -6.50
C ASN A 80 3.41 -7.49 -7.93
N LEU A 81 3.71 -6.22 -8.26
CA LEU A 81 4.31 -5.82 -9.52
C LEU A 81 5.79 -6.19 -9.65
N ASN A 82 6.43 -6.76 -8.61
CA ASN A 82 7.77 -7.32 -8.68
C ASN A 82 8.85 -6.33 -9.16
N ASN A 83 8.61 -5.05 -8.92
CA ASN A 83 9.49 -3.98 -9.37
C ASN A 83 10.33 -3.47 -8.20
N LEU A 84 11.65 -3.56 -8.35
CA LEU A 84 12.62 -2.93 -7.46
C LEU A 84 13.12 -1.67 -8.14
N CYS A 85 12.59 -0.53 -7.72
CA CYS A 85 12.87 0.75 -8.36
C CYS A 85 13.48 1.75 -7.38
N SER A 86 14.43 2.56 -7.86
CA SER A 86 14.92 3.74 -7.14
C SER A 86 13.98 4.94 -7.26
N PHE A 87 13.09 4.94 -8.27
CA PHE A 87 12.23 6.06 -8.59
C PHE A 87 11.10 6.27 -7.57
N LYS A 88 10.73 7.53 -7.38
CA LYS A 88 9.50 7.94 -6.71
C LYS A 88 8.39 8.12 -7.76
N ILE A 89 7.12 7.96 -7.38
CA ILE A 89 6.00 8.24 -8.28
C ILE A 89 5.80 9.77 -8.38
N ASN A 90 6.62 10.42 -9.20
CA ASN A 90 6.52 11.83 -9.55
C ASN A 90 7.22 12.10 -10.89
N ASP A 91 7.00 13.28 -11.46
CA ASP A 91 7.57 13.65 -12.76
C ASP A 91 9.11 13.67 -12.74
N ARG A 92 9.71 14.00 -11.61
CA ARG A 92 11.18 14.10 -11.49
C ARG A 92 11.86 12.74 -11.68
N SER A 93 11.26 11.65 -11.20
CA SER A 93 11.83 10.31 -11.39
C SER A 93 11.22 9.55 -12.57
N LEU A 94 10.00 9.88 -13.03
CA LEU A 94 9.32 9.18 -14.12
C LEU A 94 9.50 9.81 -15.50
N VAL A 95 9.92 11.08 -15.58
CA VAL A 95 10.26 11.76 -16.84
C VAL A 95 11.76 11.71 -17.06
N SER A 96 12.18 11.16 -18.20
CA SER A 96 13.56 10.75 -18.51
C SER A 96 14.63 11.86 -18.55
N HIS A 97 14.26 13.12 -18.29
CA HIS A 97 15.16 14.28 -18.39
C HIS A 97 15.51 14.90 -17.04
N CYS A 98 15.10 14.29 -15.93
CA CYS A 98 15.27 14.85 -14.59
C CYS A 98 16.31 14.06 -13.76
N ASP A 99 15.93 12.95 -13.12
CA ASP A 99 16.85 12.14 -12.31
C ASP A 99 17.33 10.89 -13.07
N GLY A 100 18.57 10.45 -12.79
CA GLY A 100 19.11 9.18 -13.28
C GLY A 100 18.64 8.01 -12.42
N GLU A 101 17.51 7.41 -12.78
CA GLU A 101 16.87 6.33 -12.03
C GLU A 101 17.05 4.98 -12.74
N PHE A 102 16.98 3.88 -11.98
CA PHE A 102 16.91 2.53 -12.54
C PHE A 102 15.77 1.75 -11.88
N CYS A 103 15.21 0.80 -12.63
CA CYS A 103 14.27 -0.16 -12.07
C CYS A 103 14.52 -1.56 -12.64
N ILE A 104 14.44 -2.55 -11.76
CA ILE A 104 14.49 -3.96 -12.12
C ILE A 104 13.05 -4.49 -12.10
N VAL A 105 12.61 -5.01 -13.24
CA VAL A 105 11.33 -5.70 -13.38
C VAL A 105 11.59 -7.18 -13.21
N ILE A 106 11.06 -7.77 -12.15
CA ILE A 106 11.16 -9.21 -11.90
C ILE A 106 9.89 -9.87 -12.43
N ASN A 107 10.04 -10.81 -13.37
CA ASN A 107 8.91 -11.60 -13.83
C ASN A 107 9.02 -12.99 -13.21
N ASP A 108 8.05 -13.33 -12.39
CA ASP A 108 8.03 -14.62 -11.74
C ASP A 108 7.67 -15.72 -12.74
N LEU A 109 8.53 -16.72 -12.86
CA LEU A 109 8.30 -17.87 -13.75
C LEU A 109 7.62 -19.03 -13.01
N GLU A 110 7.67 -19.02 -11.67
CA GLU A 110 7.12 -20.08 -10.82
C GLU A 110 5.81 -19.64 -10.16
N GLU A 111 4.83 -20.56 -10.21
CA GLU A 111 3.53 -20.37 -9.57
C GLU A 111 3.37 -21.25 -8.32
N GLU A 112 2.79 -20.70 -7.27
CA GLU A 112 2.34 -21.39 -6.07
C GLU A 112 0.81 -21.62 -6.14
N LYS A 113 0.35 -22.80 -5.70
CA LYS A 113 -1.08 -23.20 -5.78
C LYS A 113 -1.93 -22.76 -4.59
N ASP A 114 -1.30 -22.21 -3.55
CA ASP A 114 -1.93 -21.93 -2.26
C ASP A 114 -2.45 -20.49 -2.13
N GLY A 115 -2.44 -19.74 -3.24
CA GLY A 115 -3.00 -18.40 -3.30
C GLY A 115 -4.50 -18.38 -3.10
N ARG A 116 -5.01 -17.29 -2.52
CA ARG A 116 -6.45 -17.04 -2.39
C ARG A 116 -6.79 -15.62 -2.79
N PHE A 117 -7.85 -15.46 -3.58
CA PHE A 117 -8.41 -14.17 -3.95
C PHE A 117 -9.92 -14.22 -3.86
N ASN A 118 -10.52 -13.30 -3.08
CA ASN A 118 -11.96 -13.29 -2.80
C ASN A 118 -12.52 -14.64 -2.30
N GLY A 119 -11.73 -15.37 -1.51
CA GLY A 119 -12.11 -16.69 -0.97
C GLY A 119 -11.89 -17.87 -1.92
N ASN A 120 -11.61 -17.63 -3.20
CA ASN A 120 -11.33 -18.68 -4.18
C ASN A 120 -9.84 -18.99 -4.23
N SER A 121 -9.49 -20.26 -4.44
CA SER A 121 -8.11 -20.68 -4.70
C SER A 121 -7.65 -20.16 -6.05
N ILE A 122 -6.50 -19.48 -6.07
CA ILE A 122 -5.85 -18.97 -7.27
C ILE A 122 -4.38 -19.38 -7.28
N ARG A 123 -3.78 -19.43 -8.47
CA ARG A 123 -2.33 -19.52 -8.58
C ARG A 123 -1.73 -18.15 -8.40
N VAL A 124 -0.69 -18.06 -7.59
CA VAL A 124 0.03 -16.82 -7.31
C VAL A 124 1.49 -16.98 -7.67
N GLN A 125 2.14 -15.88 -8.00
CA GLN A 125 3.57 -15.82 -8.28
C GLN A 125 4.36 -16.11 -7.00
N LYS A 126 5.31 -17.05 -7.05
CA LYS A 126 5.99 -17.59 -5.88
C LYS A 126 6.85 -16.56 -5.14
N PHE A 127 7.69 -15.81 -5.85
CA PHE A 127 8.50 -14.72 -5.31
C PHE A 127 7.62 -13.65 -4.68
N SER A 128 6.64 -13.10 -5.42
CA SER A 128 5.74 -12.04 -4.90
C SER A 128 4.96 -12.51 -3.67
N SER A 129 4.42 -13.73 -3.73
CA SER A 129 3.69 -14.38 -2.63
C SER A 129 4.59 -14.55 -1.40
N SER A 130 5.80 -15.06 -1.58
CA SER A 130 6.75 -15.28 -0.47
C SER A 130 7.14 -13.98 0.24
N LEU A 131 7.42 -12.93 -0.54
CA LEU A 131 7.81 -11.64 -0.03
C LEU A 131 6.65 -10.93 0.67
N SER A 132 5.45 -10.98 0.08
CA SER A 132 4.24 -10.46 0.71
C SER A 132 3.94 -11.16 2.03
N LYS A 133 4.08 -12.50 2.09
CA LYS A 133 3.95 -13.29 3.33
C LYS A 133 4.99 -12.87 4.38
N GLN A 134 6.25 -12.69 3.99
CA GLN A 134 7.31 -12.24 4.89
C GLN A 134 7.03 -10.84 5.45
N ASN A 135 6.67 -9.89 4.59
CA ASN A 135 6.31 -8.53 5.00
C ASN A 135 5.11 -8.56 5.95
N LYS A 136 4.08 -9.36 5.64
CA LYS A 136 2.92 -9.54 6.53
C LYS A 136 3.34 -10.03 7.91
N LEU A 137 4.24 -11.02 8.02
CA LEU A 137 4.71 -11.53 9.30
C LEU A 137 5.36 -10.41 10.13
N ILE A 138 6.24 -9.61 9.52
CA ILE A 138 6.87 -8.46 10.19
C ILE A 138 5.79 -7.46 10.65
N TYR A 139 4.83 -7.12 9.78
CA TYR A 139 3.78 -6.16 10.14
C TYR A 139 2.80 -6.67 11.22
N GLU A 140 2.45 -7.95 11.19
CA GLU A 140 1.60 -8.57 12.21
C GLU A 140 2.35 -8.73 13.55
N GLU A 141 3.59 -9.21 13.55
CA GLU A 141 4.37 -9.46 14.77
C GLU A 141 4.83 -8.16 15.45
N VAL A 142 5.34 -7.21 14.66
CA VAL A 142 5.91 -5.96 15.21
C VAL A 142 4.81 -4.95 15.56
N PHE A 143 3.84 -4.79 14.66
CA PHE A 143 2.89 -3.67 14.71
C PHE A 143 1.43 -4.10 14.99
N ALA A 144 1.12 -5.39 14.93
CA ALA A 144 -0.25 -5.92 15.01
C ALA A 144 -1.21 -5.17 14.07
N THR A 145 -0.81 -5.02 12.80
CA THR A 145 -1.61 -4.29 11.81
C THR A 145 -2.84 -5.06 11.37
N MET A 146 -3.86 -4.33 10.92
CA MET A 146 -5.05 -4.88 10.24
C MET A 146 -4.93 -4.62 8.73
N PRO A 147 -5.45 -5.50 7.85
CA PRO A 147 -6.15 -6.76 8.16
C PRO A 147 -5.22 -7.90 8.59
N THR A 148 -5.70 -8.80 9.45
CA THR A 148 -4.95 -9.99 9.94
C THR A 148 -5.80 -11.26 9.90
N ASP A 149 -5.15 -12.42 9.76
CA ASP A 149 -5.80 -13.73 9.88
C ASP A 149 -6.28 -14.04 11.30
N HIS A 150 -5.76 -13.34 12.31
CA HIS A 150 -6.13 -13.52 13.72
C HIS A 150 -7.48 -12.90 14.07
N ALA A 151 -8.00 -11.97 13.25
CA ALA A 151 -9.27 -11.28 13.48
C ALA A 151 -10.18 -11.34 12.24
N ARG A 152 -10.90 -12.45 12.10
CA ARG A 152 -11.80 -12.72 10.96
C ARG A 152 -13.25 -12.26 11.20
N LYS A 153 -13.59 -11.92 12.45
CA LYS A 153 -14.91 -11.40 12.86
C LYS A 153 -14.72 -10.08 13.58
N PHE A 154 -15.70 -9.18 13.47
CA PHE A 154 -15.67 -7.87 14.14
C PHE A 154 -15.40 -7.95 15.65
N ILE A 155 -15.95 -8.96 16.34
CA ILE A 155 -15.70 -9.15 17.78
C ILE A 155 -14.24 -9.48 18.11
N GLN A 156 -13.52 -10.12 17.18
CA GLN A 156 -12.11 -10.47 17.35
C GLN A 156 -11.20 -9.25 17.14
N ILE A 157 -11.66 -8.21 16.43
CA ILE A 157 -10.89 -6.98 16.21
C ILE A 157 -10.64 -6.26 17.53
N THR A 158 -11.65 -6.17 18.40
CA THR A 158 -11.51 -5.52 19.71
C THR A 158 -10.51 -6.25 20.60
N VAL A 159 -10.50 -7.58 20.53
CA VAL A 159 -9.52 -8.41 21.26
C VAL A 159 -8.12 -8.21 20.68
N TYR A 160 -7.98 -8.25 19.35
CA TYR A 160 -6.70 -8.11 18.67
C TYR A 160 -6.04 -6.74 18.88
N ASN A 161 -6.83 -5.66 18.84
CA ASN A 161 -6.34 -4.30 19.10
C ASN A 161 -5.78 -4.09 20.51
N ASN A 162 -6.20 -4.92 21.47
CA ASN A 162 -5.76 -4.86 22.87
C ASN A 162 -4.54 -5.75 23.17
N ILE A 163 -4.01 -6.47 22.19
CA ILE A 163 -2.77 -7.25 22.36
C ILE A 163 -1.59 -6.28 22.49
N ALA A 164 -0.69 -6.56 23.44
CA ALA A 164 0.55 -5.81 23.58
C ALA A 164 1.41 -5.97 22.33
N LYS A 165 1.77 -4.85 21.69
CA LYS A 165 2.49 -4.85 20.41
C LYS A 165 3.98 -4.89 20.70
N MET A 166 4.75 -5.63 19.90
CA MET A 166 6.19 -5.76 20.14
C MET A 166 6.90 -4.40 20.09
N LYS A 167 6.49 -3.50 19.20
CA LYS A 167 6.99 -2.11 19.18
C LYS A 167 6.84 -1.35 20.50
N ASP A 168 5.82 -1.69 21.30
CA ASP A 168 5.51 -1.03 22.56
C ASP A 168 6.15 -1.79 23.74
N ALA A 169 6.33 -3.11 23.60
CA ALA A 169 6.87 -3.99 24.64
C ALA A 169 8.42 -4.12 24.62
N ASP A 170 9.03 -4.14 23.43
CA ASP A 170 10.47 -4.32 23.24
C ASP A 170 10.97 -3.62 21.96
N PRO A 171 11.19 -2.29 22.01
CA PRO A 171 11.62 -1.50 20.85
C PRO A 171 13.00 -1.89 20.30
N ILE A 172 13.88 -2.46 21.13
CA ILE A 172 15.23 -2.87 20.72
C ILE A 172 15.14 -4.12 19.84
N ARG A 173 14.33 -5.11 20.26
CA ARG A 173 14.10 -6.32 19.46
C ARG A 173 13.49 -6.02 18.09
N VAL A 174 12.65 -4.99 17.99
CA VAL A 174 12.10 -4.54 16.70
C VAL A 174 13.21 -4.14 15.72
N TYR A 175 14.25 -3.44 16.18
CA TYR A 175 15.37 -3.02 15.33
C TYR A 175 16.14 -4.20 14.70
N TYR A 176 16.08 -5.39 15.30
CA TYR A 176 16.75 -6.59 14.78
C TYR A 176 15.85 -7.46 13.88
N GLN A 177 14.57 -7.12 13.73
CA GLN A 177 13.63 -7.83 12.85
C GLN A 177 13.35 -7.10 11.54
N ILE A 178 13.73 -5.83 11.44
CA ILE A 178 13.62 -4.98 10.24
C ILE A 178 15.00 -4.90 9.60
#